data_AF-A0A9D7RUT0-F1
#
_entry.id   AF-A0A9D7RUT0-F1
#
_cell.length_a   1.000
_cell.length_b   1.000
_cell.length_c   1.000
_cell.angle_alpha   90.00
_cell.angle_beta   90.00
_cell.angle_gamma   90.00
#
_symmetry.space_group_name_H-M   'P 1'
#
loop_
_entity.id
_entity.type
_entity.pdbx_description
1 polymer ?
#
loop_
_entity_poly.entity_id
_entity_poly.type
_entity_poly.pdbx_seq_one_letter_code
_entity_poly.pdbx_strand_id
1 'polypeptide(L)'
;MDSLAAKLTKITEQAFSALDLPPEYARVMVSGQPESAQFQCNGAMPSAKAAKKNPREIAQLVVDQLKTLDKDGIFSDLSVGGPGFINIAVSDAFIAAHLAELKADKKLGIPLLAAGHTVILDYGGPNVAKAMHVGHLRSSIIGDSLRRLLGEVGYAVIADVHLGDWGTPMGQIISELEIRNPEWPYFNSDFSGPYPKDSPVSMADLEEIYPLASKACKEDELRAEKARQATADLQNGRAGYRALWNHFVNVSVTGMKKNFDALGVHFDLWKGEGSVHDLIAPMVENLKAKNLAREDDGALVIDVARQDDKKEIPPLILYKRDGAVMYGTTDLATLVDRRQENKPAKIIYVVDQRQGLHFEQVFRAARKGGIVPESVELTHAGFGTMNGADGKPFKTRAGGVMKLEDLIAMAVDKARERLKEAKLAEDMPPAEKEDIAHKVAIAAIKFADLQNNRIADYAFDLDRMTAFEGKTGPYLLYQAVRIKSLLRKAEEQGLRPAETFVLNAEDTPLGLLLAELPDQIHLAVKNYAPHILCDYAYKVAQEFSSFYGKCHILSENDEALRGSRLALCALTARHLQLLLSLLGIGVPERM
;
A
#
# COMPACT_ATOMS: atom_id res chain seq x y z
N MET A 1 4.06 -5.37 21.52
CA MET A 1 3.17 -5.96 22.54
C MET A 1 2.39 -7.08 21.88
N ASP A 2 2.05 -8.15 22.60
CA ASP A 2 1.16 -9.18 22.03
C ASP A 2 -0.29 -8.66 21.98
N SER A 3 -1.03 -9.00 20.92
CA SER A 3 -2.48 -8.78 20.89
C SER A 3 -3.18 -9.60 21.98
N LEU A 4 -4.43 -9.25 22.29
CA LEU A 4 -5.22 -10.00 23.27
C LEU A 4 -5.38 -11.47 22.86
N ALA A 5 -5.66 -11.73 21.58
CA ALA A 5 -5.74 -13.08 21.02
C ALA A 5 -4.40 -13.83 21.09
N ALA A 6 -3.27 -13.14 20.87
CA ALA A 6 -1.94 -13.74 21.02
C ALA A 6 -1.60 -14.08 22.48
N LYS A 7 -1.96 -13.22 23.45
CA LYS A 7 -1.82 -13.53 24.88
C LYS A 7 -2.63 -14.78 25.26
N LEU A 8 -3.89 -14.85 24.80
CA LEU A 8 -4.76 -16.02 25.03
C LEU A 8 -4.26 -17.28 24.32
N THR A 9 -3.69 -17.14 23.12
CA THR A 9 -3.06 -18.25 22.40
C THR A 9 -1.93 -18.85 23.23
N LYS A 10 -1.03 -18.03 23.80
CA LYS A 10 0.07 -18.54 24.64
C LYS A 10 -0.42 -19.31 25.87
N ILE A 11 -1.48 -18.84 26.52
CA ILE A 11 -2.10 -19.54 27.67
C ILE A 11 -2.73 -20.86 27.19
N THR A 12 -3.38 -20.86 26.04
CA THR A 12 -4.01 -22.05 25.46
C THR A 12 -2.96 -23.08 25.01
N GLU A 13 -1.82 -22.64 24.48
CA GLU A 13 -0.66 -23.49 24.14
C GLU A 13 -0.12 -24.22 25.38
N GLN A 14 -0.08 -23.55 26.54
CA GLN A 14 0.30 -24.17 27.80
C GLN A 14 -0.71 -25.25 28.23
N ALA A 15 -2.01 -24.98 28.08
CA ALA A 15 -3.05 -25.96 28.37
C ALA A 15 -2.96 -27.19 27.44
N PHE A 16 -2.73 -26.98 26.14
CA PHE A 16 -2.53 -28.07 25.19
C PHE A 16 -1.29 -28.89 25.53
N SER A 17 -0.16 -28.23 25.82
CA SER A 17 1.09 -28.89 26.20
C SER A 17 0.96 -29.73 27.46
N ALA A 18 0.25 -29.23 28.47
CA ALA A 18 -0.02 -29.97 29.72
C ALA A 18 -0.88 -31.23 29.53
N LEU A 19 -1.58 -31.33 28.41
CA LEU A 19 -2.44 -32.46 28.03
C LEU A 19 -1.82 -33.35 26.94
N ASP A 20 -0.53 -33.15 26.62
CA ASP A 20 0.18 -33.82 25.52
C ASP A 20 -0.52 -33.62 24.15
N LEU A 21 -1.16 -32.47 23.95
CA LEU A 21 -1.78 -32.08 22.69
C LEU A 21 -0.85 -31.14 21.89
N PRO A 22 -0.89 -31.17 20.54
CA PRO A 22 -0.03 -30.32 19.71
C PRO A 22 -0.32 -28.82 19.93
N PRO A 23 0.66 -28.02 20.42
CA PRO A 23 0.44 -26.61 20.74
C PRO A 23 0.07 -25.76 19.52
N GLU A 24 0.50 -26.14 18.31
CA GLU A 24 0.19 -25.43 17.07
C GLU A 24 -1.33 -25.36 16.77
N TYR A 25 -2.13 -26.23 17.39
CA TYR A 25 -3.59 -26.22 17.28
C TYR A 25 -4.27 -25.28 18.29
N ALA A 26 -3.55 -24.78 19.30
CA ALA A 26 -4.09 -23.96 20.39
C ALA A 26 -4.39 -22.50 20.01
N ARG A 27 -4.34 -22.15 18.72
CA ARG A 27 -4.57 -20.79 18.23
C ARG A 27 -5.95 -20.27 18.65
N VAL A 28 -5.95 -19.15 19.36
CA VAL A 28 -7.14 -18.40 19.74
C VAL A 28 -7.42 -17.32 18.69
N MET A 29 -8.70 -17.15 18.36
CA MET A 29 -9.19 -16.16 17.40
C MET A 29 -10.44 -15.47 17.96
N VAL A 30 -10.77 -14.29 17.44
CA VAL A 30 -12.06 -13.64 17.72
C VAL A 30 -13.18 -14.59 17.28
N SER A 31 -14.21 -14.72 18.12
CA SER A 31 -15.34 -15.61 17.85
C SER A 31 -16.19 -15.11 16.68
N GLY A 32 -16.67 -16.04 15.85
CA GLY A 32 -17.71 -15.75 14.86
C GLY A 32 -19.12 -15.70 15.47
N GLN A 33 -19.25 -16.09 16.74
CA GLN A 33 -20.49 -16.10 17.54
C GLN A 33 -20.23 -15.33 18.85
N PRO A 34 -20.11 -13.99 18.79
CA PRO A 34 -19.74 -13.16 19.94
C PRO A 34 -20.74 -13.27 21.10
N GLU A 35 -22.00 -13.66 20.83
CA GLU A 35 -23.02 -13.96 21.84
C GLU A 35 -22.69 -15.16 22.72
N SER A 36 -21.85 -16.09 22.23
CA SER A 36 -21.42 -17.27 22.98
C SER A 36 -20.15 -17.02 23.78
N ALA A 37 -19.18 -16.31 23.19
CA ALA A 37 -17.94 -15.90 23.81
C ALA A 37 -17.20 -14.91 22.90
N GLN A 38 -16.30 -14.11 23.48
CA GLN A 38 -15.51 -13.11 22.74
C GLN A 38 -14.46 -13.78 21.85
N PHE A 39 -13.87 -14.88 22.32
CA PHE A 39 -12.82 -15.63 21.65
C PHE A 39 -13.19 -17.11 21.53
N GLN A 40 -12.54 -17.79 20.58
CA GLN A 40 -12.66 -19.23 20.40
C GLN A 40 -11.32 -19.87 20.02
N CYS A 41 -11.14 -21.12 20.43
CA CYS A 41 -10.09 -22.01 19.93
C CYS A 41 -10.72 -23.25 19.27
N ASN A 42 -10.26 -23.57 18.06
CA ASN A 42 -10.78 -24.68 17.26
C ASN A 42 -9.88 -25.93 17.33
N GLY A 43 -8.86 -25.91 18.20
CA GLY A 43 -7.77 -26.89 18.22
C GLY A 43 -8.16 -28.28 18.68
N ALA A 44 -9.30 -28.46 19.36
CA ALA A 44 -9.73 -29.77 19.83
C ALA A 44 -10.09 -30.73 18.68
N MET A 45 -10.63 -30.22 17.57
CA MET A 45 -10.98 -31.05 16.40
C MET A 45 -9.77 -31.67 15.68
N PRO A 46 -8.72 -30.90 15.29
CA PRO A 46 -7.52 -31.51 14.70
C PRO A 46 -6.75 -32.37 15.72
N SER A 47 -6.76 -31.99 17.00
CA SER A 47 -6.14 -32.79 18.08
C SER A 47 -6.83 -34.13 18.29
N ALA A 48 -8.16 -34.19 18.15
CA ALA A 48 -8.94 -35.41 18.27
C ALA A 48 -8.60 -36.45 17.21
N LYS A 49 -8.30 -36.00 16.00
CA LYS A 49 -7.82 -36.88 14.93
C LYS A 49 -6.46 -37.51 15.28
N ALA A 50 -5.56 -36.75 15.90
CA ALA A 50 -4.26 -37.25 16.34
C ALA A 50 -4.39 -38.19 17.56
N ALA A 51 -5.23 -37.83 18.54
CA ALA A 51 -5.40 -38.56 19.79
C ALA A 51 -6.43 -39.71 19.74
N LYS A 52 -7.16 -39.88 18.63
CA LYS A 52 -8.28 -40.85 18.46
C LYS A 52 -9.36 -40.77 19.55
N LYS A 53 -9.66 -39.56 20.03
CA LYS A 53 -10.69 -39.27 21.05
C LYS A 53 -11.83 -38.45 20.46
N ASN A 54 -12.94 -38.33 21.19
CA ASN A 54 -14.03 -37.44 20.81
C ASN A 54 -13.57 -35.96 20.93
N PRO A 55 -13.75 -35.11 19.89
CA PRO A 55 -13.36 -33.70 19.95
C PRO A 55 -14.00 -32.92 21.11
N ARG A 56 -15.23 -33.23 21.51
CA ARG A 56 -15.86 -32.58 22.68
C ARG A 56 -15.18 -32.96 23.99
N GLU A 57 -14.72 -34.20 24.13
CA GLU A 57 -13.96 -34.64 25.30
C GLU A 57 -12.62 -33.91 25.37
N ILE A 58 -11.92 -33.76 24.25
CA ILE A 58 -10.68 -32.97 24.21
C ILE A 58 -10.93 -31.51 24.56
N ALA A 59 -11.97 -30.89 23.98
CA ALA A 59 -12.32 -29.51 24.29
C ALA A 59 -12.61 -29.35 25.79
N GLN A 60 -13.32 -30.30 26.41
CA GLN A 60 -13.59 -30.26 27.85
C GLN A 60 -12.32 -30.37 28.68
N LEU A 61 -11.41 -31.30 28.34
CA LEU A 61 -10.11 -31.42 29.02
C LEU A 61 -9.31 -30.11 28.94
N VAL A 62 -9.29 -29.46 27.77
CA VAL A 62 -8.62 -28.17 27.61
C VAL A 62 -9.29 -27.08 28.44
N VAL A 63 -10.63 -27.00 28.46
CA VAL A 63 -11.37 -26.05 29.31
C VAL A 63 -11.03 -26.24 30.78
N ASP A 64 -11.01 -27.47 31.27
CA ASP A 64 -10.71 -27.78 32.67
C ASP A 64 -9.25 -27.44 33.01
N GLN A 65 -8.33 -27.68 32.07
CA GLN A 65 -6.94 -27.29 32.20
C GLN A 65 -6.76 -25.77 32.21
N LEU A 66 -7.47 -25.03 31.36
CA LEU A 66 -7.44 -23.57 31.34
C LEU A 66 -7.93 -22.98 32.68
N LYS A 67 -9.00 -23.53 33.25
CA LYS A 67 -9.49 -23.15 34.59
C LYS A 67 -8.43 -23.39 35.68
N THR A 68 -7.65 -24.45 35.55
CA THR A 68 -6.55 -24.76 36.48
C THR A 68 -5.39 -23.78 36.35
N LEU A 69 -5.14 -23.28 35.13
CA LEU A 69 -4.10 -22.29 34.85
C LEU A 69 -4.51 -20.85 35.22
N ASP A 70 -5.81 -20.57 35.37
CA ASP A 70 -6.33 -19.22 35.61
C ASP A 70 -6.15 -18.74 37.06
N LYS A 71 -4.92 -18.35 37.39
CA LYS A 71 -4.58 -17.79 38.71
C LYS A 71 -4.94 -16.32 38.86
N ASP A 72 -5.07 -15.61 37.76
CA ASP A 72 -5.19 -14.14 37.72
C ASP A 72 -6.62 -13.66 37.41
N GLY A 73 -7.60 -14.57 37.28
CA GLY A 73 -8.99 -14.23 36.96
C GLY A 73 -9.14 -13.67 35.55
N ILE A 74 -8.41 -14.25 34.60
CA ILE A 74 -8.40 -13.89 33.18
C ILE A 74 -9.74 -14.23 32.55
N PHE A 75 -10.33 -15.38 32.90
CA PHE A 75 -11.54 -15.87 32.25
C PHE A 75 -12.78 -15.51 33.06
N SER A 76 -13.80 -14.98 32.38
CA SER A 76 -15.15 -14.79 32.93
C SER A 76 -16.04 -16.01 32.69
N ASP A 77 -15.85 -16.69 31.55
CA ASP A 77 -16.46 -17.99 31.26
C ASP A 77 -15.58 -18.82 30.30
N LEU A 78 -15.62 -20.14 30.48
CA LEU A 78 -14.98 -21.12 29.62
C LEU A 78 -15.94 -22.28 29.40
N SER A 79 -16.31 -22.52 28.14
CA SER A 79 -17.32 -23.51 27.78
C SER A 79 -16.99 -24.25 26.48
N VAL A 80 -17.63 -25.40 26.28
CA VAL A 80 -17.50 -26.19 25.04
C VAL A 80 -18.70 -25.95 24.14
N GLY A 81 -18.45 -25.35 22.98
CA GLY A 81 -19.45 -25.09 21.93
C GLY A 81 -19.47 -26.17 20.84
N GLY A 82 -20.66 -26.44 20.29
CA GLY A 82 -20.81 -27.24 19.06
C GLY A 82 -20.07 -28.59 19.04
N PRO A 83 -19.32 -28.93 17.98
CA PRO A 83 -18.61 -30.20 17.87
C PRO A 83 -17.31 -30.27 18.70
N GLY A 84 -16.92 -29.21 19.42
CA GLY A 84 -15.64 -29.14 20.14
C GLY A 84 -14.94 -27.79 20.02
N PHE A 85 -15.70 -26.70 19.87
CA PHE A 85 -15.17 -25.35 20.01
C PHE A 85 -14.89 -25.07 21.48
N ILE A 86 -13.75 -24.47 21.78
CA ILE A 86 -13.42 -23.97 23.11
C ILE A 86 -13.77 -22.49 23.12
N ASN A 87 -14.90 -22.16 23.74
CA ASN A 87 -15.40 -20.80 23.87
C ASN A 87 -14.70 -20.12 25.05
N ILE A 88 -14.16 -18.93 24.83
CA ILE A 88 -13.33 -18.20 25.78
C ILE A 88 -13.89 -16.80 25.97
N ALA A 89 -14.47 -16.55 27.13
CA ALA A 89 -14.82 -15.21 27.59
C ALA A 89 -13.82 -14.75 28.65
N VAL A 90 -13.31 -13.53 28.50
CA VAL A 90 -12.35 -12.92 29.42
C VAL A 90 -13.03 -11.91 30.34
N SER A 91 -12.40 -11.65 31.48
CA SER A 91 -12.89 -10.66 32.45
C SER A 91 -12.69 -9.23 31.95
N ASP A 92 -13.59 -8.33 32.34
CA ASP A 92 -13.46 -6.89 32.03
C ASP A 92 -12.16 -6.31 32.58
N ALA A 93 -11.68 -6.81 33.72
CA ALA A 93 -10.40 -6.43 34.30
C ALA A 93 -9.21 -6.77 33.38
N PHE A 94 -9.24 -7.95 32.74
CA PHE A 94 -8.20 -8.36 31.79
C PHE A 94 -8.21 -7.49 30.53
N ILE A 95 -9.39 -7.16 30.01
CA ILE A 95 -9.55 -6.24 28.86
C ILE A 95 -9.06 -4.83 29.25
N ALA A 96 -9.48 -4.30 30.40
CA ALA A 96 -9.10 -3.00 30.89
C ALA A 96 -7.57 -2.86 31.09
N ALA A 97 -6.92 -3.89 31.63
CA ALA A 97 -5.47 -3.93 31.78
C ALA A 97 -4.77 -3.89 30.42
N HIS A 98 -5.24 -4.68 29.44
CA HIS A 98 -4.70 -4.66 28.09
C HIS A 98 -4.87 -3.29 27.41
N LEU A 99 -6.03 -2.65 27.56
CA LEU A 99 -6.27 -1.30 27.03
C LEU A 99 -5.36 -0.26 27.68
N ALA A 100 -5.06 -0.38 28.97
CA ALA A 100 -4.11 0.50 29.65
C ALA A 100 -2.69 0.34 29.09
N GLU A 101 -2.24 -0.90 28.86
CA GLU A 101 -0.96 -1.17 28.18
C GLU A 101 -0.94 -0.55 26.76
N LEU A 102 -2.03 -0.75 26.00
CA LEU A 102 -2.16 -0.22 24.64
C LEU A 102 -2.14 1.31 24.60
N LYS A 103 -2.83 1.95 25.56
CA LYS A 103 -2.84 3.41 25.73
C LYS A 103 -1.45 3.92 26.09
N ALA A 104 -0.71 3.23 26.97
CA ALA A 104 0.63 3.64 27.38
C ALA A 104 1.66 3.47 26.25
N ASP A 105 1.46 2.51 25.35
CA ASP A 105 2.31 2.31 24.18
C ASP A 105 2.11 3.42 23.13
N LYS A 106 3.20 4.09 22.76
CA LYS A 106 3.19 5.10 21.69
C LYS A 106 2.81 4.48 20.34
N LYS A 107 3.16 3.21 20.11
CA LYS A 107 2.87 2.46 18.89
C LYS A 107 1.56 1.69 18.92
N LEU A 108 0.74 1.84 19.98
CA LEU A 108 -0.55 1.15 20.10
C LEU A 108 -0.41 -0.36 19.86
N GLY A 109 0.62 -0.98 20.43
CA GLY A 109 0.85 -2.42 20.36
C GLY A 109 1.36 -2.95 19.01
N ILE A 110 1.59 -2.10 18.01
CA ILE A 110 2.11 -2.53 16.70
C ILE A 110 3.44 -3.30 16.87
N PRO A 111 3.54 -4.53 16.35
CA PRO A 111 4.76 -5.31 16.46
C PRO A 111 5.87 -4.77 15.56
N LEU A 112 7.11 -4.80 16.06
CA LEU A 112 8.31 -4.60 15.24
C LEU A 112 8.65 -5.94 14.59
N LEU A 113 8.22 -6.14 13.35
CA LEU A 113 8.35 -7.42 12.65
C LEU A 113 9.74 -7.65 12.08
N ALA A 114 10.45 -6.58 11.71
CA ALA A 114 11.69 -6.73 10.95
C ALA A 114 12.64 -5.53 11.12
N ALA A 115 12.83 -5.08 12.36
CA ALA A 115 13.77 -4.01 12.68
C ALA A 115 15.13 -4.25 12.01
N GLY A 116 15.58 -3.29 11.20
CA GLY A 116 16.88 -3.35 10.51
C GLY A 116 16.90 -4.04 9.16
N HIS A 117 15.77 -4.57 8.65
CA HIS A 117 15.70 -5.10 7.29
C HIS A 117 15.27 -4.03 6.29
N THR A 118 15.99 -3.94 5.17
CA THR A 118 15.66 -3.03 4.07
C THR A 118 14.63 -3.66 3.13
N VAL A 119 13.63 -2.88 2.73
CA VAL A 119 12.64 -3.24 1.71
C VAL A 119 12.69 -2.20 0.60
N ILE A 120 12.82 -2.65 -0.65
CA ILE A 120 12.62 -1.77 -1.80
C ILE A 120 11.18 -1.94 -2.28
N LEU A 121 10.48 -0.83 -2.43
CA LEU A 121 9.11 -0.78 -2.92
C LEU A 121 9.09 0.01 -4.23
N ASP A 122 8.77 -0.68 -5.31
CA ASP A 122 8.67 -0.14 -6.67
C ASP A 122 7.20 0.17 -6.98
N TYR A 123 6.89 1.45 -7.20
CA TYR A 123 5.53 1.91 -7.46
C TYR A 123 5.48 3.28 -8.14
N GLY A 124 4.31 3.68 -8.64
CA GLY A 124 4.11 4.90 -9.42
C GLY A 124 4.37 4.69 -10.91
N GLY A 125 5.61 4.38 -11.29
CA GLY A 125 6.02 4.01 -12.65
C GLY A 125 5.55 4.91 -13.80
N PRO A 126 5.50 6.25 -13.67
CA PRO A 126 5.05 7.10 -14.76
C PRO A 126 6.09 7.16 -15.89
N ASN A 127 5.61 7.42 -17.10
CA ASN A 127 6.47 7.63 -18.26
C ASN A 127 6.91 9.09 -18.36
N VAL A 128 8.18 9.33 -18.66
CA VAL A 128 8.72 10.66 -18.97
C VAL A 128 8.10 11.19 -20.26
N ALA A 129 7.98 12.52 -20.37
CA ALA A 129 7.36 13.22 -21.49
C ALA A 129 5.87 12.92 -21.73
N LYS A 130 5.18 12.34 -20.73
CA LYS A 130 3.72 12.15 -20.74
C LYS A 130 3.12 12.72 -19.46
N ALA A 131 1.92 13.30 -19.59
CA ALA A 131 1.14 13.71 -18.44
C ALA A 131 0.81 12.51 -17.55
N MET A 132 0.90 12.70 -16.23
CA MET A 132 0.40 11.71 -15.29
C MET A 132 -1.12 11.61 -15.39
N HIS A 133 -1.59 10.37 -15.54
CA HIS A 133 -3.01 10.06 -15.57
C HIS A 133 -3.41 9.06 -14.49
N VAL A 134 -4.71 8.88 -14.35
CA VAL A 134 -5.37 7.96 -13.41
C VAL A 134 -4.87 6.51 -13.41
N GLY A 135 -4.18 6.07 -14.47
CA GLY A 135 -3.60 4.73 -14.55
C GLY A 135 -2.42 4.53 -13.58
N HIS A 136 -1.68 5.60 -13.30
CA HIS A 136 -0.59 5.58 -12.32
C HIS A 136 -1.10 5.78 -10.88
N LEU A 137 -2.35 6.21 -10.71
CA LEU A 137 -2.93 6.56 -9.41
C LEU A 137 -2.95 5.36 -8.46
N ARG A 138 -3.40 4.20 -8.94
CA ARG A 138 -3.52 2.99 -8.11
C ARG A 138 -2.18 2.54 -7.55
N SER A 139 -1.18 2.42 -8.42
CA SER A 139 0.19 2.07 -8.00
C SER A 139 0.71 3.06 -6.96
N SER A 140 0.48 4.36 -7.18
CA SER A 140 0.91 5.44 -6.29
C SER A 140 0.29 5.38 -4.89
N ILE A 141 -1.03 5.19 -4.82
CA ILE A 141 -1.79 5.17 -3.57
C ILE A 141 -1.53 3.88 -2.79
N ILE A 142 -1.58 2.73 -3.46
CA ILE A 142 -1.31 1.42 -2.83
C ILE A 142 0.13 1.37 -2.36
N GLY A 143 1.08 1.79 -3.20
CA GLY A 143 2.50 1.84 -2.87
C GLY A 143 2.81 2.72 -1.67
N ASP A 144 2.32 3.96 -1.62
CA ASP A 144 2.57 4.83 -0.46
C ASP A 144 1.92 4.30 0.83
N SER A 145 0.74 3.66 0.75
CA SER A 145 0.14 3.01 1.93
C SER A 145 0.99 1.82 2.42
N LEU A 146 1.49 0.98 1.50
CA LEU A 146 2.39 -0.11 1.85
C LEU A 146 3.72 0.40 2.41
N ARG A 147 4.27 1.48 1.86
CA ARG A 147 5.49 2.13 2.36
C ARG A 147 5.33 2.55 3.82
N ARG A 148 4.22 3.23 4.14
CA ARG A 148 3.89 3.68 5.50
C ARG A 148 3.69 2.50 6.44
N LEU A 149 2.92 1.50 6.02
CA LEU A 149 2.64 0.30 6.81
C LEU A 149 3.91 -0.50 7.12
N LEU A 150 4.77 -0.74 6.13
CA LEU A 150 6.02 -1.46 6.30
C LEU A 150 7.01 -0.67 7.18
N GLY A 151 7.08 0.66 7.00
CA GLY A 151 7.88 1.52 7.88
C GLY A 151 7.41 1.46 9.34
N GLU A 152 6.10 1.44 9.58
CA GLU A 152 5.53 1.42 10.92
C GLU A 152 5.90 0.15 11.70
N VAL A 153 5.95 -1.00 11.02
CA VAL A 153 6.40 -2.30 11.59
C VAL A 153 7.92 -2.48 11.60
N GLY A 154 8.68 -1.44 11.25
CA GLY A 154 10.12 -1.37 11.48
C GLY A 154 11.04 -1.70 10.30
N TYR A 155 10.51 -1.84 9.07
CA TYR A 155 11.36 -1.96 7.88
C TYR A 155 12.01 -0.62 7.52
N ALA A 156 13.25 -0.64 7.03
CA ALA A 156 13.85 0.48 6.32
C ALA A 156 13.34 0.46 4.88
N VAL A 157 12.27 1.20 4.59
CA VAL A 157 11.64 1.19 3.26
C VAL A 157 12.30 2.21 2.35
N ILE A 158 12.69 1.78 1.15
CA ILE A 158 13.18 2.62 0.05
C ILE A 158 12.12 2.60 -1.04
N ALA A 159 11.48 3.74 -1.27
CA ALA A 159 10.49 3.94 -2.32
C ALA A 159 11.17 4.34 -3.62
N ASP A 160 11.02 3.51 -4.65
CA ASP A 160 11.54 3.74 -6.00
C ASP A 160 10.39 3.96 -6.97
N VAL A 161 10.42 5.10 -7.67
CA VAL A 161 9.37 5.49 -8.62
C VAL A 161 9.43 4.68 -9.93
N HIS A 162 10.60 4.12 -10.25
CA HIS A 162 10.92 3.39 -11.48
C HIS A 162 10.32 3.99 -12.78
N LEU A 163 10.90 5.11 -13.24
CA LEU A 163 10.42 5.86 -14.40
C LEU A 163 10.55 5.08 -15.72
N GLY A 164 9.52 5.19 -16.56
CA GLY A 164 9.59 4.86 -17.99
C GLY A 164 10.27 5.99 -18.75
N ASP A 165 11.59 6.08 -18.65
CA ASP A 165 12.42 7.17 -19.20
C ASP A 165 13.32 6.74 -20.37
N TRP A 166 13.23 5.48 -20.80
CA TRP A 166 14.14 4.89 -21.78
C TRP A 166 13.40 4.25 -22.96
N GLY A 167 14.02 4.27 -24.14
CA GLY A 167 13.51 3.61 -25.35
C GLY A 167 12.93 4.55 -26.41
N THR A 168 12.18 3.97 -27.35
CA THR A 168 11.74 4.63 -28.60
C THR A 168 11.02 5.98 -28.42
N PRO A 169 10.17 6.19 -27.40
CA PRO A 169 9.56 7.51 -27.17
C PRO A 169 10.59 8.65 -27.09
N MET A 170 11.77 8.41 -26.51
CA MET A 170 12.82 9.43 -26.41
C MET A 170 13.41 9.75 -27.78
N GLY A 171 13.70 8.73 -28.61
CA GLY A 171 14.19 8.93 -29.97
C GLY A 171 13.18 9.66 -30.87
N GLN A 172 11.88 9.41 -30.68
CA GLN A 172 10.83 10.15 -31.38
C GLN A 172 10.88 11.65 -31.06
N ILE A 173 10.95 11.99 -29.78
CA ILE A 173 11.04 13.40 -29.34
C ILE A 173 12.33 14.04 -29.84
N ILE A 174 13.48 13.36 -29.72
CA ILE A 174 14.77 13.85 -30.22
C ILE A 174 14.69 14.13 -31.73
N SER A 175 14.19 13.18 -32.52
CA SER A 175 14.11 13.31 -33.97
C SER A 175 13.17 14.44 -34.42
N GLU A 176 12.07 14.68 -33.68
CA GLU A 176 11.17 15.79 -33.97
C GLU A 176 11.78 17.13 -33.58
N LEU A 177 12.51 17.20 -32.46
CA LEU A 177 13.25 18.41 -32.08
C LEU A 177 14.37 18.74 -33.06
N GLU A 178 15.05 17.73 -33.62
CA GLU A 178 16.06 17.92 -34.67
C GLU A 178 15.46 18.55 -35.92
N ILE A 179 14.26 18.12 -36.30
CA ILE A 179 13.55 18.65 -37.46
C ILE A 179 13.09 20.09 -37.22
N ARG A 180 12.59 20.39 -36.01
CA ARG A 180 12.15 21.75 -35.64
C ARG A 180 13.33 22.70 -35.45
N ASN A 181 14.46 22.20 -34.96
CA ASN A 181 15.59 23.01 -34.52
C ASN A 181 16.95 22.38 -34.91
N PRO A 182 17.24 22.23 -36.21
CA PRO A 182 18.45 21.53 -36.67
C PRO A 182 19.75 22.23 -36.24
N GLU A 183 19.69 23.54 -36.03
CA GLU A 183 20.83 24.38 -35.64
C GLU A 183 21.21 24.24 -34.15
N TRP A 184 20.43 23.49 -33.35
CA TRP A 184 20.75 23.33 -31.94
C TRP A 184 22.04 22.54 -31.72
N PRO A 185 22.83 22.90 -30.69
CA PRO A 185 24.12 22.25 -30.43
C PRO A 185 23.99 20.75 -30.12
N TYR A 186 22.82 20.29 -29.67
CA TYR A 186 22.54 18.88 -29.39
C TYR A 186 22.63 17.97 -30.62
N PHE A 187 22.40 18.51 -31.82
CA PHE A 187 22.40 17.76 -33.08
C PHE A 187 23.74 17.86 -33.82
N ASN A 188 24.59 18.81 -33.45
CA ASN A 188 25.95 18.92 -33.97
C ASN A 188 26.89 17.88 -33.31
N SER A 189 27.37 16.91 -34.08
CA SER A 189 28.30 15.86 -33.61
C SER A 189 29.66 16.40 -33.20
N ASP A 190 30.08 17.54 -33.75
CA ASP A 190 31.39 18.14 -33.52
C ASP A 190 31.36 19.16 -32.38
N PHE A 191 30.21 19.35 -31.73
CA PHE A 191 30.07 20.28 -30.62
C PHE A 191 30.84 19.77 -29.39
N SER A 192 31.82 20.55 -28.95
CA SER A 192 32.67 20.23 -27.79
C SER A 192 32.45 21.18 -26.59
N GLY A 193 31.47 22.09 -26.67
CA GLY A 193 31.15 23.03 -25.61
C GLY A 193 30.23 22.44 -24.53
N PRO A 194 29.95 23.18 -23.44
CA PRO A 194 28.91 22.79 -22.51
C PRO A 194 27.53 22.97 -23.16
N TYR A 195 26.66 21.97 -23.01
CA TYR A 195 25.25 22.11 -23.37
C TYR A 195 24.54 23.10 -22.43
N PRO A 196 23.49 23.81 -22.90
CA PRO A 196 22.68 24.70 -22.07
C PRO A 196 22.20 24.01 -20.78
N LYS A 197 22.19 24.75 -19.67
CA LYS A 197 21.67 24.24 -18.38
C LYS A 197 20.15 24.30 -18.32
N ASP A 198 19.57 25.39 -18.81
CA ASP A 198 18.13 25.56 -18.89
C ASP A 198 17.57 24.65 -19.97
N SER A 199 16.44 24.00 -19.65
CA SER A 199 15.79 23.11 -20.59
C SER A 199 15.31 23.87 -21.83
N PRO A 200 15.64 23.41 -23.04
CA PRO A 200 15.13 24.02 -24.28
C PRO A 200 13.65 23.70 -24.52
N VAL A 201 13.06 22.83 -23.70
CA VAL A 201 11.66 22.39 -23.78
C VAL A 201 10.99 22.43 -22.41
N SER A 202 9.69 22.75 -22.39
CA SER A 202 8.83 22.66 -21.23
C SER A 202 8.03 21.34 -21.20
N MET A 203 7.32 21.06 -20.10
CA MET A 203 6.40 19.92 -20.06
C MET A 203 5.28 20.04 -21.10
N ALA A 204 4.78 21.25 -21.35
CA ALA A 204 3.75 21.48 -22.35
C ALA A 204 4.26 21.14 -23.76
N ASP A 205 5.51 21.51 -24.06
CA ASP A 205 6.14 21.16 -25.33
C ASP A 205 6.28 19.64 -25.49
N LEU A 206 6.69 18.92 -24.44
CA LEU A 206 6.80 17.46 -24.48
C LEU A 206 5.45 16.78 -24.68
N GLU A 207 4.40 17.26 -24.00
CA GLU A 207 3.02 16.77 -24.15
C GLU A 207 2.44 17.02 -25.55
N GLU A 208 2.90 18.06 -26.26
CA GLU A 208 2.54 18.35 -27.65
C GLU A 208 3.37 17.52 -28.64
N ILE A 209 4.69 17.52 -28.46
CA ILE A 209 5.67 16.94 -29.40
C ILE A 209 5.51 15.42 -29.45
N TYR A 210 5.38 14.75 -28.30
CA TYR A 210 5.38 13.29 -28.28
C TYR A 210 4.23 12.67 -29.11
N PRO A 211 2.94 13.06 -28.92
CA PRO A 211 1.86 12.52 -29.74
C PRO A 211 2.04 12.82 -31.23
N LEU A 212 2.55 14.01 -31.57
CA LEU A 212 2.80 14.40 -32.96
C LEU A 212 3.90 13.54 -33.60
N ALA A 213 5.05 13.42 -32.93
CA ALA A 213 6.17 12.61 -33.38
C ALA A 213 5.77 11.12 -33.49
N SER A 214 5.06 10.61 -32.48
CA SER A 214 4.54 9.23 -32.49
C SER A 214 3.55 9.00 -33.63
N LYS A 215 2.72 9.98 -33.99
CA LYS A 215 1.80 9.85 -35.13
C LYS A 215 2.58 9.88 -36.45
N ALA A 216 3.51 10.82 -36.60
CA ALA A 216 4.35 10.94 -37.80
C ALA A 216 5.15 9.64 -38.07
N CYS A 217 5.72 9.02 -37.04
CA CYS A 217 6.42 7.74 -37.19
C CYS A 217 5.51 6.56 -37.59
N LYS A 218 4.20 6.63 -37.34
CA LYS A 218 3.26 5.58 -37.78
C LYS A 218 2.84 5.77 -39.24
N GLU A 219 2.92 7.00 -39.75
CA GLU A 219 2.45 7.38 -41.09
C GLU A 219 3.62 7.45 -42.10
N ASP A 220 4.86 7.61 -41.64
CA ASP A 220 6.06 7.75 -42.46
C ASP A 220 7.22 6.87 -41.95
N GLU A 221 7.63 5.91 -42.78
CA GLU A 221 8.72 4.97 -42.45
C GLU A 221 10.09 5.67 -42.33
N LEU A 222 10.33 6.75 -43.07
CA LEU A 222 11.57 7.53 -42.93
C LEU A 222 11.63 8.24 -41.58
N ARG A 223 10.48 8.72 -41.08
CA ARG A 223 10.37 9.27 -39.72
C ARG A 223 10.60 8.19 -38.67
N ALA A 224 10.03 7.00 -38.87
CA ALA A 224 10.22 5.86 -37.98
C ALA A 224 11.71 5.45 -37.90
N GLU A 225 12.39 5.38 -39.04
CA GLU A 225 13.82 5.03 -39.10
C GLU A 225 14.69 6.07 -38.40
N LYS A 226 14.43 7.37 -38.62
CA LYS A 226 15.13 8.45 -37.90
C LYS A 226 14.94 8.34 -36.38
N ALA A 227 13.73 8.05 -35.92
CA ALA A 227 13.46 7.88 -34.49
C ALA A 227 14.16 6.63 -33.91
N ARG A 228 14.25 5.53 -34.68
CA ARG A 228 15.01 4.33 -34.31
C ARG A 228 16.50 4.63 -34.20
N GLN A 229 17.08 5.30 -35.20
CA GLN A 229 18.48 5.72 -35.17
C GLN A 229 18.76 6.66 -33.99
N ALA A 230 17.87 7.63 -33.74
CA ALA A 230 18.02 8.54 -32.61
C ALA A 230 17.97 7.83 -31.26
N THR A 231 17.14 6.79 -31.14
CA THR A 231 17.09 5.93 -29.95
C THR A 231 18.42 5.17 -29.77
N ALA A 232 18.95 4.58 -30.85
CA ALA A 232 20.22 3.88 -30.81
C ALA A 232 21.40 4.81 -30.47
N ASP A 233 21.47 5.99 -31.07
CA ASP A 233 22.49 7.01 -30.77
C ASP A 233 22.43 7.47 -29.30
N LEU A 234 21.23 7.67 -28.77
CA LEU A 234 21.02 7.99 -27.36
C LEU A 234 21.57 6.86 -26.47
N GLN A 235 21.24 5.61 -26.78
CA GLN A 235 21.67 4.43 -26.03
C GLN A 235 23.18 4.25 -26.08
N ASN A 236 23.78 4.44 -27.25
CA ASN A 236 25.23 4.43 -27.49
C ASN A 236 25.98 5.63 -26.90
N GLY A 237 25.28 6.55 -26.22
CA GLY A 237 25.91 7.60 -25.42
C GLY A 237 26.26 8.88 -26.19
N ARG A 238 25.61 9.16 -27.33
CA ARG A 238 25.80 10.44 -28.05
C ARG A 238 25.53 11.61 -27.11
N ALA A 239 26.54 12.45 -26.88
CA ALA A 239 26.55 13.45 -25.82
C ALA A 239 25.36 14.42 -25.89
N GLY A 240 25.07 14.96 -27.07
CA GLY A 240 23.94 15.88 -27.27
C GLY A 240 22.58 15.24 -27.02
N TYR A 241 22.43 13.95 -27.34
CA TYR A 241 21.17 13.24 -27.15
C TYR A 241 20.97 12.89 -25.67
N ARG A 242 22.05 12.49 -24.97
CA ARG A 242 22.03 12.32 -23.52
C ARG A 242 21.71 13.64 -22.79
N ALA A 243 22.23 14.76 -23.27
CA ALA A 243 21.89 16.08 -22.73
C ALA A 243 20.40 16.42 -22.92
N LEU A 244 19.84 16.22 -24.11
CA LEU A 244 18.39 16.39 -24.35
C LEU A 244 17.54 15.45 -23.48
N TRP A 245 17.90 14.18 -23.40
CA TRP A 245 17.21 13.21 -22.55
C TRP A 245 17.19 13.64 -21.09
N ASN A 246 18.32 14.10 -20.55
CA ASN A 246 18.39 14.65 -19.19
C ASN A 246 17.42 15.83 -19.00
N HIS A 247 17.29 16.73 -19.99
CA HIS A 247 16.29 17.80 -19.92
C HIS A 247 14.85 17.25 -19.86
N PHE A 248 14.53 16.24 -20.66
CA PHE A 248 13.19 15.63 -20.66
C PHE A 248 12.85 14.99 -19.31
N VAL A 249 13.80 14.24 -18.74
CA VAL A 249 13.67 13.63 -17.41
C VAL A 249 13.48 14.70 -16.35
N ASN A 250 14.34 15.72 -16.30
CA ASN A 250 14.29 16.77 -15.28
C ASN A 250 12.97 17.55 -15.29
N VAL A 251 12.50 17.94 -16.47
CA VAL A 251 11.23 18.68 -16.64
C VAL A 251 10.04 17.79 -16.27
N SER A 252 10.08 16.51 -16.64
CA SER A 252 9.04 15.52 -16.27
C SER A 252 8.99 15.26 -14.77
N VAL A 253 10.14 14.98 -14.15
CA VAL A 253 10.25 14.72 -12.71
C VAL A 253 9.77 15.91 -11.89
N THR A 254 10.05 17.14 -12.32
CA THR A 254 9.56 18.35 -11.65
C THR A 254 8.03 18.42 -11.62
N GLY A 255 7.37 18.15 -12.76
CA GLY A 255 5.91 18.08 -12.83
C GLY A 255 5.31 16.92 -12.03
N MET A 256 5.95 15.75 -12.08
CA MET A 256 5.52 14.56 -11.34
C MET A 256 5.60 14.78 -9.83
N LYS A 257 6.68 15.38 -9.31
CA LYS A 257 6.82 15.71 -7.88
C LYS A 257 5.65 16.54 -7.38
N LYS A 258 5.27 17.59 -8.10
CA LYS A 258 4.11 18.43 -7.75
C LYS A 258 2.81 17.60 -7.65
N ASN A 259 2.59 16.68 -8.59
CA ASN A 259 1.41 15.82 -8.59
C ASN A 259 1.41 14.81 -7.43
N PHE A 260 2.56 14.21 -7.15
CA PHE A 260 2.71 13.29 -6.02
C PHE A 260 2.60 13.99 -4.66
N ASP A 261 3.16 15.19 -4.54
CA ASP A 261 3.06 16.02 -3.33
C ASP A 261 1.61 16.39 -3.04
N ALA A 262 0.81 16.73 -4.07
CA ALA A 262 -0.62 16.97 -3.93
C ALA A 262 -1.38 15.73 -3.42
N LEU A 263 -0.95 14.52 -3.80
CA LEU A 263 -1.45 13.26 -3.25
C LEU A 263 -0.82 12.90 -1.90
N GLY A 264 0.21 13.60 -1.41
CA GLY A 264 0.99 13.20 -0.24
C GLY A 264 1.72 11.87 -0.41
N VAL A 265 2.18 11.57 -1.63
CA VAL A 265 2.97 10.39 -2.01
C VAL A 265 4.44 10.79 -2.10
N HIS A 266 5.32 9.94 -1.56
CA HIS A 266 6.77 10.23 -1.47
C HIS A 266 7.61 9.14 -2.14
N PHE A 267 8.79 9.51 -2.66
CA PHE A 267 9.78 8.59 -3.23
C PHE A 267 11.19 8.98 -2.78
N ASP A 268 12.01 7.98 -2.46
CA ASP A 268 13.42 8.14 -2.11
C ASP A 268 14.30 8.14 -3.37
N LEU A 269 13.94 7.27 -4.34
CA LEU A 269 14.67 7.10 -5.60
C LEU A 269 13.81 7.55 -6.77
N TRP A 270 14.44 8.36 -7.63
CA TRP A 270 13.89 8.82 -8.92
C TRP A 270 14.62 8.17 -10.08
N LYS A 271 14.91 6.87 -9.94
CA LYS A 271 15.56 6.07 -10.98
C LYS A 271 14.54 5.67 -12.05
N GLY A 272 15.04 5.44 -13.26
CA GLY A 272 14.27 4.90 -14.38
C GLY A 272 15.01 3.79 -15.09
N GLU A 273 14.40 3.25 -16.13
CA GLU A 273 14.98 2.23 -17.00
C GLU A 273 16.37 2.63 -17.54
N GLY A 274 16.60 3.93 -17.80
CA GLY A 274 17.88 4.44 -18.28
C GLY A 274 19.02 4.30 -17.28
N SER A 275 18.72 4.24 -15.97
CA SER A 275 19.73 4.19 -14.90
C SER A 275 20.50 2.86 -14.84
N VAL A 276 19.96 1.79 -15.42
CA VAL A 276 20.54 0.44 -15.38
C VAL A 276 21.11 -0.02 -16.71
N HIS A 277 21.11 0.86 -17.72
CA HIS A 277 21.53 0.51 -19.09
C HIS A 277 22.92 -0.14 -19.14
N ASP A 278 23.88 0.43 -18.41
CA ASP A 278 25.27 -0.03 -18.41
C ASP A 278 25.46 -1.37 -17.68
N LEU A 279 24.48 -1.80 -16.89
CA LEU A 279 24.49 -3.09 -16.18
C LEU A 279 24.01 -4.25 -17.08
N ILE A 280 23.32 -3.96 -18.18
CA ILE A 280 22.66 -4.96 -19.02
C ILE A 280 23.67 -5.88 -19.69
N ALA A 281 24.64 -5.32 -20.43
CA ALA A 281 25.61 -6.13 -21.16
C ALA A 281 26.45 -7.01 -20.21
N PRO A 282 27.06 -6.49 -19.11
CA PRO A 282 27.78 -7.32 -18.14
C PRO A 282 26.91 -8.43 -17.52
N MET A 283 25.66 -8.13 -17.19
CA MET A 283 24.73 -9.11 -16.64
C MET A 283 24.43 -10.24 -17.64
N VAL A 284 24.13 -9.91 -18.90
CA VAL A 284 23.81 -10.91 -19.92
C VAL A 284 25.03 -11.78 -20.24
N GLU A 285 26.23 -11.20 -20.33
CA GLU A 285 27.45 -11.98 -20.51
C GLU A 285 27.71 -12.96 -19.36
N ASN A 286 27.37 -12.58 -18.12
CA ASN A 286 27.42 -13.49 -16.99
C ASN A 286 26.43 -14.67 -17.12
N LEU A 287 25.22 -14.42 -17.63
CA LEU A 287 24.23 -15.47 -17.88
C LEU A 287 24.68 -16.42 -18.99
N LYS A 288 25.30 -15.90 -20.07
CA LYS A 288 25.92 -16.71 -21.13
C LYS A 288 27.06 -17.58 -20.60
N ALA A 289 27.97 -17.01 -19.82
CA ALA A 289 29.10 -17.74 -19.24
C ALA A 289 28.67 -18.89 -18.31
N LYS A 290 27.48 -18.78 -17.70
CA LYS A 290 26.86 -19.85 -16.89
C LYS A 290 26.07 -20.88 -17.73
N ASN A 291 26.07 -20.77 -19.06
CA ASN A 291 25.25 -21.57 -19.98
C ASN A 291 23.75 -21.50 -19.67
N LEU A 292 23.26 -20.36 -19.19
CA LEU A 292 21.85 -20.15 -18.86
C LEU A 292 21.08 -19.42 -19.97
N ALA A 293 21.78 -18.64 -20.80
CA ALA A 293 21.22 -17.98 -21.96
C ALA A 293 21.52 -18.78 -23.22
N ARG A 294 20.53 -18.97 -24.09
CA ARG A 294 20.64 -19.68 -25.37
C ARG A 294 19.99 -18.88 -26.50
N GLU A 295 20.41 -19.16 -27.73
CA GLU A 295 19.73 -18.64 -28.90
C GLU A 295 18.43 -19.42 -29.17
N ASP A 296 17.40 -18.70 -29.59
CA ASP A 296 16.10 -19.23 -29.99
C ASP A 296 15.53 -18.36 -31.11
N ASP A 297 15.49 -18.89 -32.33
CA ASP A 297 15.04 -18.18 -33.53
C ASP A 297 15.68 -16.77 -33.65
N GLY A 298 17.00 -16.70 -33.47
CA GLY A 298 17.81 -15.48 -33.53
C GLY A 298 17.68 -14.52 -32.33
N ALA A 299 16.78 -14.79 -31.38
CA ALA A 299 16.71 -14.06 -30.11
C ALA A 299 17.60 -14.75 -29.06
N LEU A 300 18.08 -14.00 -28.07
CA LEU A 300 18.75 -14.57 -26.90
C LEU A 300 17.73 -14.69 -25.76
N VAL A 301 17.58 -15.88 -25.19
CA VAL A 301 16.55 -16.16 -24.18
C VAL A 301 17.10 -16.94 -22.98
N ILE A 302 16.39 -16.89 -21.85
CA ILE A 302 16.60 -17.74 -20.67
C ILE A 302 15.34 -18.55 -20.36
N ASP A 303 15.46 -19.88 -20.34
CA ASP A 303 14.35 -20.76 -19.98
C ASP A 303 14.05 -20.68 -18.48
N VAL A 304 12.81 -20.42 -18.11
CA VAL A 304 12.37 -20.23 -16.72
C VAL A 304 11.27 -21.19 -16.27
N ALA A 305 10.82 -22.07 -17.17
CA ALA A 305 9.87 -23.14 -16.86
C ALA A 305 10.45 -24.13 -15.83
N ARG A 306 9.56 -24.66 -14.99
CA ARG A 306 9.82 -25.70 -13.99
C ARG A 306 8.96 -26.92 -14.29
N GLN A 307 9.38 -28.09 -13.80
CA GLN A 307 8.69 -29.36 -14.08
C GLN A 307 7.29 -29.45 -13.44
N ASP A 308 7.07 -28.74 -12.34
CA ASP A 308 5.83 -28.71 -11.58
C ASP A 308 4.87 -27.58 -12.01
N ASP A 309 5.19 -26.85 -13.08
CA ASP A 309 4.35 -25.78 -13.61
C ASP A 309 3.02 -26.34 -14.13
N LYS A 310 1.90 -25.78 -13.65
CA LYS A 310 0.54 -26.15 -14.08
C LYS A 310 0.14 -25.56 -15.43
N LYS A 311 0.92 -24.60 -15.93
CA LYS A 311 0.72 -23.88 -17.19
C LYS A 311 2.09 -23.67 -17.83
N GLU A 312 2.12 -23.62 -19.16
CA GLU A 312 3.35 -23.30 -19.88
C GLU A 312 3.84 -21.90 -19.52
N ILE A 313 5.13 -21.79 -19.18
CA ILE A 313 5.80 -20.51 -18.91
C ILE A 313 6.87 -20.33 -19.99
N PRO A 314 6.68 -19.36 -20.92
CA PRO A 314 7.64 -19.15 -21.99
C PRO A 314 8.98 -18.62 -21.44
N PRO A 315 10.07 -18.76 -22.21
CA PRO A 315 11.35 -18.21 -21.81
C PRO A 315 11.31 -16.68 -21.75
N LEU A 316 12.18 -16.10 -20.94
CA LEU A 316 12.36 -14.65 -20.89
C LEU A 316 13.35 -14.23 -21.98
N ILE A 317 12.95 -13.29 -22.85
CA ILE A 317 13.80 -12.77 -23.92
C ILE A 317 14.78 -11.74 -23.33
N LEU A 318 16.07 -11.96 -23.51
CA LEU A 318 17.16 -11.07 -23.10
C LEU A 318 17.50 -10.05 -24.20
N TYR A 319 17.63 -10.52 -25.44
CA TYR A 319 17.81 -9.68 -26.63
C TYR A 319 16.93 -10.19 -27.77
N LYS A 320 16.35 -9.26 -28.53
CA LYS A 320 15.69 -9.57 -29.80
C LYS A 320 16.71 -9.90 -30.90
N ARG A 321 16.20 -10.34 -32.06
CA ARG A 321 17.01 -10.63 -33.27
C ARG A 321 17.84 -9.45 -33.76
N ASP A 322 17.32 -8.24 -33.58
CA ASP A 322 17.97 -6.98 -33.94
C ASP A 322 18.95 -6.48 -32.86
N GLY A 323 19.15 -7.26 -31.78
CA GLY A 323 19.97 -6.88 -30.64
C GLY A 323 19.28 -5.92 -29.65
N ALA A 324 18.01 -5.56 -29.88
CA ALA A 324 17.30 -4.64 -28.99
C ALA A 324 17.04 -5.28 -27.60
N VAL A 325 17.24 -4.47 -26.56
CA VAL A 325 16.93 -4.80 -25.17
C VAL A 325 15.41 -4.80 -24.95
N MET A 326 14.92 -5.75 -24.16
CA MET A 326 13.52 -5.84 -23.75
C MET A 326 13.34 -5.47 -22.28
N TYR A 327 12.10 -5.13 -21.89
CA TYR A 327 11.74 -4.78 -20.51
C TYR A 327 12.20 -5.81 -19.48
N GLY A 328 12.08 -7.12 -19.79
CA GLY A 328 12.52 -8.19 -18.90
C GLY A 328 14.01 -8.15 -18.58
N THR A 329 14.83 -7.74 -19.54
CA THR A 329 16.28 -7.58 -19.38
C THR A 329 16.59 -6.35 -18.52
N THR A 330 15.88 -5.25 -18.76
CA THR A 330 15.97 -4.04 -17.93
C THR A 330 15.58 -4.35 -16.49
N ASP A 331 14.49 -5.08 -16.26
CA ASP A 331 14.06 -5.48 -14.90
C ASP A 331 15.07 -6.38 -14.19
N LEU A 332 15.72 -7.30 -14.92
CA LEU A 332 16.82 -8.08 -14.35
C LEU A 332 18.01 -7.19 -13.97
N ALA A 333 18.36 -6.21 -14.80
CA ALA A 333 19.41 -5.24 -14.49
C ALA A 333 19.03 -4.34 -13.30
N THR A 334 17.76 -3.96 -13.17
CA THR A 334 17.21 -3.28 -11.99
C THR A 334 17.36 -4.13 -10.72
N LEU A 335 17.15 -5.44 -10.80
CA LEU A 335 17.43 -6.33 -9.67
C LEU A 335 18.93 -6.40 -9.32
N VAL A 336 19.83 -6.31 -10.31
CA VAL A 336 21.28 -6.21 -10.06
C VAL A 336 21.59 -4.92 -9.28
N ASP A 337 21.14 -3.76 -9.78
CA ASP A 337 21.34 -2.45 -9.15
C ASP A 337 20.84 -2.44 -7.69
N ARG A 338 19.57 -2.81 -7.50
CA ARG A 338 18.91 -2.88 -6.19
C ARG A 338 19.67 -3.74 -5.19
N ARG A 339 20.25 -4.86 -5.65
CA ARG A 339 21.03 -5.79 -4.81
C ARG A 339 22.41 -5.24 -4.45
N GLN A 340 23.08 -4.60 -5.41
CA GLN A 340 24.43 -4.05 -5.21
C GLN A 340 24.40 -2.87 -4.25
N GLU A 341 23.43 -1.96 -4.40
CA GLU A 341 23.37 -0.74 -3.59
C GLU A 341 22.79 -0.97 -2.20
N ASN A 342 21.68 -1.71 -2.09
CA ASN A 342 20.82 -1.64 -0.90
C ASN A 342 20.73 -2.96 -0.11
N LYS A 343 21.20 -4.08 -0.68
CA LYS A 343 21.14 -5.43 -0.08
C LYS A 343 19.78 -5.74 0.60
N PRO A 344 18.64 -5.54 -0.10
CA PRO A 344 17.32 -5.63 0.52
C PRO A 344 17.00 -7.05 0.97
N ALA A 345 16.19 -7.16 2.01
CA ALA A 345 15.55 -8.40 2.43
C ALA A 345 14.28 -8.69 1.61
N LYS A 346 13.63 -7.65 1.09
CA LYS A 346 12.45 -7.78 0.21
C LYS A 346 12.48 -6.75 -0.91
N ILE A 347 12.00 -7.12 -2.09
CA ILE A 347 11.74 -6.23 -3.22
C ILE A 347 10.29 -6.47 -3.66
N ILE A 348 9.47 -5.42 -3.58
CA ILE A 348 8.03 -5.50 -3.82
C ILE A 348 7.68 -4.59 -4.99
N TYR A 349 7.04 -5.16 -6.01
CA TYR A 349 6.61 -4.47 -7.22
C TYR A 349 5.11 -4.24 -7.18
N VAL A 350 4.68 -2.98 -7.01
CA VAL A 350 3.26 -2.58 -7.00
C VAL A 350 2.88 -2.16 -8.42
N VAL A 351 2.60 -3.15 -9.25
CA VAL A 351 2.36 -2.99 -10.70
C VAL A 351 1.07 -3.71 -11.10
N ASP A 352 0.42 -3.30 -12.18
CA ASP A 352 -0.83 -3.90 -12.68
C ASP A 352 -0.77 -5.44 -12.73
N GLN A 353 -1.84 -6.11 -12.30
CA GLN A 353 -1.94 -7.57 -12.19
C GLN A 353 -1.74 -8.28 -13.54
N ARG A 354 -2.02 -7.62 -14.67
CA ARG A 354 -1.79 -8.16 -16.01
C ARG A 354 -0.32 -8.43 -16.32
N GLN A 355 0.60 -7.83 -15.57
CA GLN A 355 2.05 -8.08 -15.69
C GLN A 355 2.54 -9.27 -14.85
N GLY A 356 1.64 -10.05 -14.25
CA GLY A 356 2.02 -11.16 -13.36
C GLY A 356 2.93 -12.21 -14.01
N LEU A 357 2.64 -12.61 -15.26
CA LEU A 357 3.50 -13.57 -15.97
C LEU A 357 4.90 -12.99 -16.21
N HIS A 358 4.99 -11.71 -16.58
CA HIS A 358 6.27 -11.04 -16.79
C HIS A 358 7.13 -11.04 -15.52
N PHE A 359 6.57 -10.61 -14.39
CA PHE A 359 7.31 -10.62 -13.12
C PHE A 359 7.65 -12.05 -12.66
N GLU A 360 6.78 -13.02 -12.90
CA GLU A 360 7.10 -14.43 -12.63
C GLU A 360 8.32 -14.90 -13.45
N GLN A 361 8.37 -14.55 -14.74
CA GLN A 361 9.52 -14.87 -15.60
C GLN A 361 10.79 -14.16 -15.12
N VAL A 362 10.73 -12.85 -14.82
CA VAL A 362 11.86 -12.07 -14.31
C VAL A 362 12.37 -12.64 -12.98
N PHE A 363 11.49 -12.95 -12.02
CA PHE A 363 11.91 -13.48 -10.72
C PHE A 363 12.57 -14.85 -10.87
N ARG A 364 12.00 -15.73 -11.70
CA ARG A 364 12.59 -17.05 -11.98
C ARG A 364 13.94 -16.92 -12.69
N ALA A 365 14.07 -16.02 -13.66
CA ALA A 365 15.34 -15.74 -14.33
C ALA A 365 16.38 -15.17 -13.35
N ALA A 366 15.98 -14.26 -12.45
CA ALA A 366 16.85 -13.69 -11.43
C ALA A 366 17.36 -14.74 -10.45
N ARG A 367 16.50 -15.69 -10.03
CA ARG A 367 16.90 -16.85 -9.20
C ARG A 367 17.86 -17.77 -9.94
N LYS A 368 17.48 -18.20 -11.16
CA LYS A 368 18.28 -19.12 -11.98
C LYS A 368 19.65 -18.52 -12.32
N GLY A 369 19.71 -17.21 -12.59
CA GLY A 369 20.93 -16.46 -12.84
C GLY A 369 21.80 -16.20 -11.62
N GLY A 370 21.29 -16.44 -10.41
CA GLY A 370 21.98 -16.10 -9.15
C GLY A 370 22.07 -14.59 -8.89
N ILE A 371 21.21 -13.78 -9.51
CA ILE A 371 21.14 -12.33 -9.31
C ILE A 371 20.56 -12.02 -7.93
N VAL A 372 19.53 -12.75 -7.53
CA VAL A 372 18.86 -12.59 -6.25
C VAL A 372 18.82 -13.93 -5.51
N PRO A 373 19.38 -14.06 -4.29
CA PRO A 373 19.35 -15.31 -3.52
C PRO A 373 17.96 -15.59 -2.93
N GLU A 374 17.66 -16.87 -2.64
CA GLU A 374 16.36 -17.30 -2.09
C GLU A 374 15.98 -16.64 -0.76
N SER A 375 16.96 -16.14 0.01
CA SER A 375 16.73 -15.43 1.27
C SER A 375 16.08 -14.05 1.09
N VAL A 376 15.99 -13.53 -0.15
CA VAL A 376 15.42 -12.21 -0.45
C VAL A 376 14.05 -12.41 -1.07
N GLU A 377 13.00 -11.87 -0.46
CA GLU A 377 11.66 -12.00 -1.01
C GLU A 377 11.49 -11.13 -2.27
N LEU A 378 10.97 -11.73 -3.35
CA LEU A 378 10.56 -11.02 -4.55
C LEU A 378 9.04 -11.15 -4.68
N THR A 379 8.32 -10.02 -4.64
CA THR A 379 6.86 -10.03 -4.59
C THR A 379 6.28 -9.11 -5.66
N HIS A 380 5.37 -9.64 -6.48
CA HIS A 380 4.48 -8.84 -7.32
C HIS A 380 3.19 -8.53 -6.54
N ALA A 381 3.08 -7.32 -6.02
CA ALA A 381 1.89 -6.81 -5.36
C ALA A 381 0.90 -6.26 -6.42
N GLY A 382 0.38 -7.16 -7.25
CA GLY A 382 -0.50 -6.84 -8.37
C GLY A 382 -1.79 -6.08 -8.01
N PHE A 383 -2.26 -5.21 -8.90
CA PHE A 383 -3.56 -4.54 -8.73
C PHE A 383 -4.42 -4.56 -10.01
N GLY A 384 -5.76 -4.55 -9.85
CA GLY A 384 -6.73 -4.56 -10.95
C GLY A 384 -6.88 -3.21 -11.67
N THR A 385 -7.76 -3.09 -12.65
CA THR A 385 -7.90 -1.83 -13.40
C THR A 385 -8.82 -0.82 -12.70
N MET A 386 -8.68 0.44 -13.08
CA MET A 386 -9.63 1.50 -12.70
C MET A 386 -10.63 1.72 -13.83
N ASN A 387 -11.91 1.49 -13.53
CA ASN A 387 -13.02 1.58 -14.47
C ASN A 387 -13.93 2.76 -14.10
N GLY A 388 -14.71 3.27 -15.05
CA GLY A 388 -15.81 4.19 -14.77
C GLY A 388 -17.04 3.46 -14.24
N ALA A 389 -18.07 4.23 -13.90
CA ALA A 389 -19.37 3.70 -13.48
C ALA A 389 -20.04 2.80 -14.54
N ASP A 390 -19.63 2.92 -15.80
CA ASP A 390 -20.08 2.10 -16.93
C ASP A 390 -19.30 0.78 -17.09
N GLY A 391 -18.35 0.49 -16.19
CA GLY A 391 -17.50 -0.70 -16.23
C GLY A 391 -16.39 -0.66 -17.28
N LYS A 392 -16.24 0.42 -18.04
CA LYS A 392 -15.16 0.59 -19.04
C LYS A 392 -13.98 1.33 -18.42
N PRO A 393 -12.77 1.29 -19.03
CA PRO A 393 -11.64 2.08 -18.56
C PRO A 393 -12.03 3.55 -18.40
N PHE A 394 -11.71 4.16 -17.26
CA PHE A 394 -12.12 5.51 -16.96
C PHE A 394 -11.54 6.51 -17.97
N LYS A 395 -12.42 7.28 -18.62
CA LYS A 395 -12.09 8.31 -19.61
C LYS A 395 -12.79 9.62 -19.27
N THR A 396 -12.26 10.73 -19.76
CA THR A 396 -12.95 12.02 -19.70
C THR A 396 -14.24 11.97 -20.52
N ARG A 397 -15.19 12.89 -20.25
CA ARG A 397 -16.43 13.02 -21.05
C ARG A 397 -16.17 13.24 -22.55
N ALA A 398 -15.01 13.78 -22.91
CA ALA A 398 -14.55 13.99 -24.28
C ALA A 398 -13.79 12.78 -24.89
N GLY A 399 -13.67 11.66 -24.17
CA GLY A 399 -13.02 10.43 -24.65
C GLY A 399 -11.49 10.37 -24.48
N GLY A 400 -10.91 11.35 -23.80
CA GLY A 400 -9.47 11.45 -23.51
C GLY A 400 -9.06 10.79 -22.18
N VAL A 401 -7.74 10.73 -21.96
CA VAL A 401 -7.17 10.27 -20.69
C VAL A 401 -7.30 11.40 -19.66
N MET A 402 -7.82 11.09 -18.47
CA MET A 402 -7.95 12.08 -17.40
C MET A 402 -6.61 12.33 -16.72
N LYS A 403 -6.15 13.59 -16.72
CA LYS A 403 -4.96 14.00 -16.00
C LYS A 403 -5.21 13.94 -14.49
N LEU A 404 -4.16 13.67 -13.73
CA LEU A 404 -4.25 13.57 -12.28
C LEU A 404 -4.59 14.92 -11.62
N GLU A 405 -4.03 16.02 -12.12
CA GLU A 405 -4.30 17.37 -11.62
C GLU A 405 -5.78 17.74 -11.75
N ASP A 406 -6.40 17.41 -12.89
CA ASP A 406 -7.83 17.64 -13.14
C ASP A 406 -8.69 16.81 -12.20
N LEU A 407 -8.31 15.54 -11.95
CA LEU A 407 -9.03 14.66 -11.03
C LEU A 407 -9.02 15.22 -9.60
N ILE A 408 -7.87 15.66 -9.12
CA ILE A 408 -7.73 16.24 -7.78
C ILE A 408 -8.57 17.52 -7.70
N ALA A 409 -8.48 18.41 -8.69
CA ALA A 409 -9.26 19.64 -8.73
C ALA A 409 -10.78 19.36 -8.67
N MET A 410 -11.27 18.42 -9.48
CA MET A 410 -12.67 17.99 -9.46
C MET A 410 -13.10 17.45 -8.09
N ALA A 411 -12.24 16.68 -7.43
CA ALA A 411 -12.53 16.15 -6.10
C ALA A 411 -12.52 17.22 -5.01
N VAL A 412 -11.65 18.22 -5.11
CA VAL A 412 -11.63 19.38 -4.22
C VAL A 412 -12.90 20.21 -4.39
N ASP A 413 -13.31 20.50 -5.62
CA ASP A 413 -14.56 21.22 -5.89
C ASP A 413 -15.76 20.48 -5.28
N LYS A 414 -15.84 19.17 -5.49
CA LYS A 414 -16.88 18.33 -4.90
C LYS A 414 -16.83 18.33 -3.37
N ALA A 415 -15.64 18.27 -2.78
CA ALA A 415 -15.47 18.34 -1.33
C ALA A 415 -15.96 19.68 -0.76
N ARG A 416 -15.69 20.80 -1.44
CA ARG A 416 -16.23 22.13 -1.05
C ARG A 416 -17.76 22.16 -1.06
N GLU A 417 -18.38 21.59 -2.10
CA GLU A 417 -19.85 21.46 -2.17
C GLU A 417 -20.39 20.67 -0.97
N ARG A 418 -19.80 19.51 -0.68
CA ARG A 418 -20.23 18.62 0.42
C ARG A 418 -20.07 19.26 1.80
N LEU A 419 -18.96 19.97 2.04
CA LEU A 419 -18.74 20.70 3.29
C LEU A 419 -19.82 21.77 3.50
N LYS A 420 -20.16 22.51 2.45
CA LYS A 420 -21.22 23.53 2.47
C LYS A 420 -22.61 22.92 2.70
N GLU A 421 -22.94 21.82 2.02
CA GLU A 421 -24.21 21.10 2.20
C GLU A 421 -24.38 20.59 3.65
N ALA A 422 -23.30 20.06 4.22
CA ALA A 422 -23.28 19.54 5.59
C ALA A 422 -23.14 20.63 6.67
N LYS A 423 -23.03 21.91 6.29
CA LYS A 423 -22.74 23.05 7.18
C LYS A 423 -21.51 22.82 8.07
N LEU A 424 -20.50 22.18 7.49
CA LEU A 424 -19.19 21.95 8.10
C LEU A 424 -18.24 23.08 7.71
N ALA A 425 -17.35 23.44 8.62
CA ALA A 425 -16.34 24.49 8.49
C ALA A 425 -16.87 25.91 8.23
N GLU A 426 -18.16 26.23 8.41
CA GLU A 426 -18.73 27.55 8.06
C GLU A 426 -18.04 28.73 8.76
N ASP A 427 -17.63 28.56 10.01
CA ASP A 427 -17.00 29.55 10.89
C ASP A 427 -15.48 29.67 10.70
N MET A 428 -14.89 28.89 9.79
CA MET A 428 -13.44 28.82 9.59
C MET A 428 -12.93 29.85 8.55
N PRO A 429 -11.67 30.33 8.68
CA PRO A 429 -11.03 31.18 7.69
C PRO A 429 -10.93 30.52 6.30
N PRO A 430 -10.91 31.30 5.20
CA PRO A 430 -10.84 30.74 3.84
C PRO A 430 -9.68 29.77 3.59
N ALA A 431 -8.49 30.06 4.13
CA ALA A 431 -7.32 29.19 3.97
C ALA A 431 -7.50 27.83 4.68
N GLU A 432 -8.13 27.83 5.87
CA GLU A 432 -8.41 26.59 6.61
C GLU A 432 -9.51 25.77 5.93
N LYS A 433 -10.56 26.42 5.41
CA LYS A 433 -11.59 25.77 4.60
C LYS A 433 -11.00 25.06 3.38
N GLU A 434 -10.05 25.70 2.72
CA GLU A 434 -9.39 25.16 1.54
C GLU A 434 -8.51 23.94 1.88
N ASP A 435 -7.75 24.01 2.97
CA ASP A 435 -6.99 22.86 3.47
C ASP A 435 -7.90 21.68 3.86
N ILE A 436 -9.04 21.94 4.50
CA ILE A 436 -10.03 20.90 4.84
C ILE A 436 -10.63 20.30 3.57
N ALA A 437 -11.04 21.12 2.60
CA ALA A 437 -11.57 20.62 1.33
C ALA A 437 -10.55 19.74 0.60
N HIS A 438 -9.28 20.14 0.58
CA HIS A 438 -8.20 19.34 0.03
C HIS A 438 -8.03 18.01 0.77
N LYS A 439 -8.00 18.01 2.11
CA LYS A 439 -7.91 16.77 2.91
C LYS A 439 -9.09 15.83 2.67
N VAL A 440 -10.31 16.37 2.58
CA VAL A 440 -11.52 15.59 2.26
C VAL A 440 -11.44 14.97 0.87
N ALA A 441 -10.97 15.73 -0.13
CA ALA A 441 -10.78 15.23 -1.49
C ALA A 441 -9.75 14.10 -1.56
N ILE A 442 -8.57 14.28 -0.94
CA ILE A 442 -7.53 13.26 -0.89
C ILE A 442 -7.99 12.03 -0.11
N ALA A 443 -8.72 12.21 1.00
CA ALA A 443 -9.32 11.09 1.74
C ALA A 443 -10.31 10.31 0.88
N ALA A 444 -11.17 11.00 0.12
CA ALA A 444 -12.11 10.37 -0.79
C ALA A 444 -11.41 9.53 -1.87
N ILE A 445 -10.42 10.12 -2.55
CA ILE A 445 -9.67 9.44 -3.61
C ILE A 445 -8.91 8.22 -3.07
N LYS A 446 -8.10 8.41 -2.01
CA LYS A 446 -7.27 7.33 -1.44
C LYS A 446 -8.10 6.21 -0.86
N PHE A 447 -9.10 6.56 -0.06
CA PHE A 447 -9.91 5.55 0.60
C PHE A 447 -10.77 4.76 -0.39
N ALA A 448 -11.25 5.39 -1.46
CA ALA A 448 -12.06 4.69 -2.46
C ALA A 448 -11.28 3.61 -3.22
N ASP A 449 -9.99 3.82 -3.48
CA ASP A 449 -9.11 2.77 -4.02
C ASP A 449 -8.75 1.74 -2.94
N LEU A 450 -8.20 2.20 -1.81
CA LEU A 450 -7.61 1.33 -0.78
C LEU A 450 -8.63 0.42 -0.09
N GLN A 451 -9.92 0.78 -0.03
CA GLN A 451 -10.94 -0.03 0.64
C GLN A 451 -11.29 -1.34 -0.08
N ASN A 452 -10.86 -1.48 -1.33
CA ASN A 452 -11.08 -2.68 -2.13
C ASN A 452 -9.84 -3.57 -2.09
N ASN A 453 -10.02 -4.89 -2.23
CA ASN A 453 -8.89 -5.76 -2.46
C ASN A 453 -8.13 -5.28 -3.70
N ARG A 454 -6.81 -5.05 -3.59
CA ARG A 454 -5.98 -4.49 -4.66
C ARG A 454 -6.14 -5.22 -6.00
N ILE A 455 -6.34 -6.53 -5.96
CA ILE A 455 -6.48 -7.38 -7.16
C ILE A 455 -7.80 -7.10 -7.90
N ALA A 456 -8.84 -6.64 -7.21
CA ALA A 456 -10.12 -6.34 -7.82
C ALA A 456 -10.05 -5.06 -8.66
N ASP A 457 -10.88 -5.03 -9.70
CA ASP A 457 -11.17 -3.81 -10.44
C ASP A 457 -11.99 -2.85 -9.57
N TYR A 458 -11.75 -1.55 -9.74
CA TYR A 458 -12.42 -0.51 -8.97
C TYR A 458 -13.15 0.47 -9.90
N ALA A 459 -14.42 0.73 -9.61
CA ALA A 459 -15.23 1.71 -10.33
C ALA A 459 -15.15 3.10 -9.66
N PHE A 460 -14.60 4.07 -10.38
CA PHE A 460 -14.47 5.45 -9.93
C PHE A 460 -15.82 6.17 -9.97
N ASP A 461 -16.29 6.63 -8.81
CA ASP A 461 -17.55 7.37 -8.63
C ASP A 461 -17.33 8.52 -7.64
N LEU A 462 -17.22 9.74 -8.17
CA LEU A 462 -16.87 10.93 -7.41
C LEU A 462 -17.95 11.30 -6.37
N ASP A 463 -19.23 11.17 -6.73
CA ASP A 463 -20.34 11.55 -5.86
C ASP A 463 -20.45 10.61 -4.67
N ARG A 464 -20.23 9.30 -4.90
CA ARG A 464 -20.24 8.30 -3.84
C ARG A 464 -19.03 8.42 -2.91
N MET A 465 -17.82 8.60 -3.45
CA MET A 465 -16.61 8.59 -2.62
C MET A 465 -16.46 9.84 -1.73
N THR A 466 -17.08 10.96 -2.13
CA THR A 466 -17.06 12.23 -1.37
C THR A 466 -18.17 12.34 -0.33
N ALA A 467 -19.03 11.33 -0.19
CA ALA A 467 -20.13 11.35 0.78
C ALA A 467 -19.61 11.26 2.24
N PHE A 468 -20.27 11.96 3.16
CA PHE A 468 -20.03 11.88 4.61
C PHE A 468 -20.76 10.71 5.30
N GLU A 469 -21.38 9.83 4.53
CA GLU A 469 -22.08 8.64 5.00
C GLU A 469 -21.56 7.39 4.28
N GLY A 470 -21.71 6.24 4.95
CA GLY A 470 -21.23 4.96 4.45
C GLY A 470 -19.71 4.80 4.58
N LYS A 471 -19.17 3.79 3.89
CA LYS A 471 -17.76 3.41 3.96
C LYS A 471 -16.91 4.29 3.04
N THR A 472 -16.64 5.53 3.49
CA THR A 472 -15.91 6.55 2.73
C THR A 472 -14.80 7.20 3.57
N GLY A 473 -13.80 7.78 2.90
CA GLY A 473 -12.75 8.56 3.56
C GLY A 473 -13.28 9.77 4.33
N PRO A 474 -14.17 10.60 3.76
CA PRO A 474 -14.79 11.72 4.46
C PRO A 474 -15.57 11.34 5.72
N TYR A 475 -16.28 10.20 5.71
CA TYR A 475 -16.94 9.68 6.92
C TYR A 475 -15.92 9.42 8.05
N LEU A 476 -14.79 8.78 7.73
CA LEU A 476 -13.74 8.51 8.74
C LEU A 476 -13.09 9.79 9.27
N LEU A 477 -12.84 10.78 8.40
CA LEU A 477 -12.35 12.10 8.82
C LEU A 477 -13.33 12.76 9.79
N TYR A 478 -14.63 12.73 9.46
CA TYR A 478 -15.67 13.31 10.29
C TYR A 478 -15.73 12.65 11.67
N GLN A 479 -15.67 11.33 11.75
CA GLN A 479 -15.65 10.62 13.04
C GLN A 479 -14.41 10.95 13.86
N ALA A 480 -13.22 10.99 13.24
CA ALA A 480 -11.99 11.36 13.94
C ALA A 480 -12.07 12.80 14.52
N VAL A 481 -12.56 13.76 13.74
CA VAL A 481 -12.75 15.16 14.18
C VAL A 481 -13.81 15.27 15.27
N ARG A 482 -14.90 14.50 15.18
CA ARG A 482 -15.96 14.49 16.20
C ARG A 482 -15.40 14.06 17.55
N ILE A 483 -14.56 13.02 17.58
CA ILE A 483 -13.90 12.55 18.80
C ILE A 483 -12.94 13.64 19.34
N LYS A 484 -12.13 14.25 18.48
CA LYS A 484 -11.24 15.37 18.89
C LYS A 484 -12.03 16.52 19.51
N SER A 485 -13.18 16.87 18.92
CA SER A 485 -14.05 17.94 19.44
C SER A 485 -14.71 17.59 20.76
N LEU A 486 -15.08 16.32 20.97
CA LEU A 486 -15.57 15.84 22.27
C LEU A 486 -14.49 15.96 23.35
N LEU A 487 -13.27 15.54 23.05
CA LEU A 487 -12.13 15.61 23.99
C LEU A 487 -11.77 17.05 24.35
N ARG A 488 -11.79 17.97 23.37
CA ARG A 488 -11.57 19.40 23.62
C ARG A 488 -12.63 19.99 24.53
N LYS A 489 -13.91 19.67 24.32
CA LYS A 489 -15.00 20.09 25.22
C LYS A 489 -14.85 19.52 26.64
N ALA A 490 -14.34 18.28 26.76
CA ALA A 490 -14.05 17.70 28.06
C ALA A 490 -12.95 18.49 28.79
N GLU A 491 -11.86 18.81 28.08
CA GLU A 491 -10.74 19.60 28.61
C GLU A 491 -11.17 21.01 29.04
N GLU A 492 -12.01 21.68 28.26
CA GLU A 492 -12.60 22.99 28.60
C GLU A 492 -13.45 22.94 29.88
N GLN A 493 -14.05 21.79 30.20
CA GLN A 493 -14.80 21.54 31.44
C GLN A 493 -13.90 21.07 32.60
N GLY A 494 -12.58 21.01 32.40
CA GLY A 494 -11.62 20.50 33.39
C GLY A 494 -11.64 18.97 33.55
N LEU A 495 -12.33 18.25 32.66
CA LEU A 495 -12.41 16.79 32.66
C LEU A 495 -11.21 16.19 31.93
N ARG A 496 -10.71 15.05 32.41
CA ARG A 496 -9.56 14.37 31.82
C ARG A 496 -9.80 12.87 31.62
N PRO A 497 -9.23 12.28 30.55
CA PRO A 497 -9.16 10.83 30.40
C PRO A 497 -8.46 10.17 31.60
N ALA A 498 -9.02 9.07 32.10
CA ALA A 498 -8.40 8.26 33.16
C ALA A 498 -7.18 7.48 32.64
N GLU A 499 -6.29 7.06 33.56
CA GLU A 499 -5.17 6.17 33.23
C GLU A 499 -5.58 4.70 33.12
N THR A 500 -6.53 4.28 33.94
CA THR A 500 -7.09 2.94 33.94
C THR A 500 -8.47 2.93 33.29
N PHE A 501 -8.90 1.75 32.83
CA PHE A 501 -10.22 1.55 32.27
C PHE A 501 -11.13 0.86 33.28
N VAL A 502 -12.38 1.34 33.34
CA VAL A 502 -13.53 0.66 33.95
C VAL A 502 -14.49 0.40 32.81
N LEU A 503 -14.83 -0.86 32.57
CA LEU A 503 -15.64 -1.28 31.42
C LEU A 503 -16.98 -1.83 31.92
N ASN A 504 -18.05 -1.40 31.25
CA ASN A 504 -19.37 -2.01 31.32
C ASN A 504 -19.72 -2.68 29.99
N ALA A 505 -20.88 -3.36 29.95
CA ALA A 505 -21.37 -4.05 28.76
C ALA A 505 -21.43 -3.16 27.49
N GLU A 506 -21.71 -1.87 27.65
CA GLU A 506 -21.74 -0.90 26.54
C GLU A 506 -20.34 -0.45 26.07
N ASP A 507 -19.32 -0.56 26.93
CA ASP A 507 -17.95 -0.12 26.65
C ASP A 507 -17.09 -1.27 26.07
N THR A 508 -17.33 -2.50 26.53
CA THR A 508 -16.56 -3.70 26.20
C THR A 508 -16.44 -3.98 24.69
N PRO A 509 -17.48 -3.85 23.85
CA PRO A 509 -17.35 -4.07 22.41
C PRO A 509 -16.32 -3.16 21.74
N LEU A 510 -16.32 -1.86 22.08
CA LEU A 510 -15.33 -0.91 21.57
C LEU A 510 -13.94 -1.27 22.10
N GLY A 511 -13.81 -1.57 23.40
CA GLY A 511 -12.54 -1.98 24.01
C GLY A 511 -11.92 -3.20 23.32
N LEU A 512 -12.70 -4.26 23.10
CA LEU A 512 -12.23 -5.46 22.40
C LEU A 512 -11.82 -5.16 20.97
N LEU A 513 -12.62 -4.40 20.23
CA LEU A 513 -12.28 -4.03 18.86
C LEU A 513 -10.96 -3.27 18.80
N LEU A 514 -10.73 -2.30 19.70
CA LEU A 514 -9.48 -1.55 19.76
C LEU A 514 -8.26 -2.43 20.07
N ALA A 515 -8.44 -3.50 20.86
CA ALA A 515 -7.38 -4.46 21.18
C ALA A 515 -6.95 -5.33 19.98
N GLU A 516 -7.71 -5.35 18.88
CA GLU A 516 -7.37 -6.10 17.67
C GLU A 516 -6.35 -5.40 16.76
N LEU A 517 -6.02 -4.12 16.99
CA LEU A 517 -5.14 -3.36 16.10
C LEU A 517 -3.85 -4.12 15.70
N PRO A 518 -3.08 -4.74 16.64
CA PRO A 518 -1.84 -5.43 16.27
C PRO A 518 -2.07 -6.59 15.28
N ASP A 519 -3.19 -7.31 15.42
CA ASP A 519 -3.55 -8.42 14.53
C ASP A 519 -3.92 -7.92 13.14
N GLN A 520 -4.67 -6.81 13.05
CA GLN A 520 -5.06 -6.19 11.79
C GLN A 520 -3.85 -5.63 11.03
N ILE A 521 -2.91 -5.01 11.73
CA ILE A 521 -1.64 -4.53 11.16
C ILE A 521 -0.80 -5.69 10.64
N HIS A 522 -0.63 -6.76 11.44
CA HIS A 522 0.10 -7.95 11.02
C HIS A 522 -0.52 -8.59 9.77
N LEU A 523 -1.85 -8.70 9.72
CA LEU A 523 -2.56 -9.26 8.57
C LEU A 523 -2.41 -8.40 7.31
N ALA A 524 -2.50 -7.06 7.44
CA ALA A 524 -2.29 -6.12 6.34
C ALA A 524 -0.86 -6.20 5.77
N VAL A 525 0.16 -6.31 6.64
CA VAL A 525 1.57 -6.48 6.24
C VAL A 525 1.77 -7.81 5.52
N LYS A 526 1.30 -8.91 6.12
CA LYS A 526 1.47 -10.26 5.58
C LYS A 526 0.91 -10.41 4.17
N ASN A 527 -0.21 -9.75 3.89
CA ASN A 527 -0.92 -9.88 2.62
C ASN A 527 -0.65 -8.74 1.64
N TYR A 528 0.14 -7.73 2.02
CA TYR A 528 0.30 -6.48 1.28
C TYR A 528 -1.07 -5.88 0.90
N ALA A 529 -1.93 -5.71 1.91
CA ALA A 529 -3.36 -5.51 1.74
C ALA A 529 -3.90 -4.34 2.58
N PRO A 530 -3.80 -3.08 2.08
CA PRO A 530 -4.30 -1.91 2.79
C PRO A 530 -5.81 -1.92 3.11
N HIS A 531 -6.63 -2.61 2.31
CA HIS A 531 -8.08 -2.70 2.52
C HIS A 531 -8.47 -3.27 3.89
N ILE A 532 -7.60 -4.08 4.49
CA ILE A 532 -7.78 -4.62 5.84
C ILE A 532 -7.78 -3.47 6.86
N LEU A 533 -6.92 -2.48 6.67
CA LEU A 533 -6.89 -1.27 7.52
C LEU A 533 -8.10 -0.38 7.26
N CYS A 534 -8.58 -0.28 6.01
CA CYS A 534 -9.81 0.44 5.69
C CYS A 534 -11.04 -0.19 6.35
N ASP A 535 -11.17 -1.52 6.28
CA ASP A 535 -12.23 -2.28 6.93
C ASP A 535 -12.20 -2.08 8.44
N TYR A 536 -11.02 -2.19 9.03
CA TYR A 536 -10.84 -2.00 10.47
C TYR A 536 -11.13 -0.57 10.91
N ALA A 537 -10.61 0.44 10.21
CA ALA A 537 -10.90 1.85 10.52
C ALA A 537 -12.40 2.16 10.44
N TYR A 538 -13.10 1.60 9.45
CA TYR A 538 -14.55 1.74 9.34
C TYR A 538 -15.30 1.05 10.48
N LYS A 539 -14.91 -0.17 10.86
CA LYS A 539 -15.48 -0.86 12.03
C LYS A 539 -15.28 -0.05 13.31
N VAL A 540 -14.07 0.47 13.56
CA VAL A 540 -13.77 1.31 14.73
C VAL A 540 -14.64 2.56 14.75
N ALA A 541 -14.80 3.23 13.62
CA ALA A 541 -15.65 4.41 13.50
C ALA A 541 -17.14 4.12 13.76
N GLN A 542 -17.65 2.99 13.24
CA GLN A 542 -19.02 2.54 13.47
C GLN A 542 -19.27 2.16 14.93
N GLU A 543 -18.34 1.40 15.53
CA GLU A 543 -18.46 0.98 16.92
C GLU A 543 -18.38 2.18 17.87
N PHE A 544 -17.48 3.14 17.59
CA PHE A 544 -17.45 4.41 18.33
C PHE A 544 -18.77 5.17 18.21
N SER A 545 -19.38 5.23 17.03
CA SER A 545 -20.67 5.90 16.85
C SER A 545 -21.78 5.22 17.65
N SER A 546 -21.77 3.89 17.76
CA SER A 546 -22.69 3.10 18.59
C SER A 546 -22.48 3.39 20.08
N PHE A 547 -21.22 3.33 20.53
CA PHE A 547 -20.81 3.68 21.89
C PHE A 547 -21.24 5.10 22.27
N TYR A 548 -20.95 6.09 21.43
CA TYR A 548 -21.33 7.49 21.64
C TYR A 548 -22.85 7.69 21.72
N GLY A 549 -23.62 6.91 20.96
CA GLY A 549 -25.09 6.99 20.96
C GLY A 549 -25.74 6.35 22.19
N LYS A 550 -25.12 5.31 22.76
CA LYS A 550 -25.63 4.57 23.92
C LYS A 550 -25.15 5.13 25.26
N CYS A 551 -23.97 5.74 25.29
CA CYS A 551 -23.31 6.14 26.53
C CYS A 551 -23.36 7.65 26.74
N HIS A 552 -23.72 8.08 27.96
CA HIS A 552 -23.42 9.42 28.42
C HIS A 552 -21.92 9.51 28.71
N ILE A 553 -21.21 10.44 28.06
CA ILE A 553 -19.75 10.61 28.25
C ILE A 553 -19.49 11.83 29.13
N LEU A 554 -19.72 13.05 28.64
CA LEU A 554 -19.46 14.26 29.42
C LEU A 554 -20.40 14.41 30.62
N SER A 555 -21.67 14.01 30.44
CA SER A 555 -22.71 14.11 31.46
C SER A 555 -22.80 12.87 32.36
N GLU A 556 -21.82 11.96 32.30
CA GLU A 556 -21.77 10.82 33.22
C GLU A 556 -21.47 11.31 34.65
N ASN A 557 -22.23 10.78 35.61
CA ASN A 557 -22.18 11.20 37.01
C ASN A 557 -21.11 10.44 37.80
N ASP A 558 -20.83 9.20 37.43
CA ASP A 558 -19.72 8.44 37.98
C ASP A 558 -18.40 8.95 37.39
N GLU A 559 -17.56 9.56 38.23
CA GLU A 559 -16.30 10.16 37.80
C GLU A 559 -15.32 9.12 37.23
N ALA A 560 -15.28 7.91 37.79
CA ALA A 560 -14.40 6.85 37.34
C ALA A 560 -14.85 6.33 35.97
N LEU A 561 -16.15 6.10 35.79
CA LEU A 561 -16.71 5.67 34.51
C LEU A 561 -16.58 6.76 33.44
N ARG A 562 -16.82 8.03 33.80
CA ARG A 562 -16.61 9.19 32.92
C ARG A 562 -15.16 9.27 32.44
N GLY A 563 -14.21 9.17 33.37
CA GLY A 563 -12.78 9.18 33.06
C GLY A 563 -12.38 8.02 32.13
N SER A 564 -12.91 6.82 32.39
CA SER A 564 -12.70 5.63 31.54
C SER A 564 -13.24 5.82 30.12
N ARG A 565 -14.48 6.32 29.96
CA ARG A 565 -15.08 6.60 28.66
C ARG A 565 -14.33 7.69 27.89
N LEU A 566 -13.83 8.71 28.57
CA LEU A 566 -12.93 9.70 27.97
C LEU A 566 -11.60 9.07 27.52
N ALA A 567 -11.07 8.10 28.26
CA ALA A 567 -9.90 7.33 27.84
C ALA A 567 -10.17 6.46 26.61
N LEU A 568 -11.34 5.84 26.51
CA LEU A 568 -11.77 5.11 25.30
C LEU A 568 -11.87 6.06 24.10
N CYS A 569 -12.44 7.25 24.27
CA CYS A 569 -12.47 8.27 23.23
C CYS A 569 -11.06 8.67 22.77
N ALA A 570 -10.16 8.95 23.71
CA ALA A 570 -8.77 9.32 23.40
C ALA A 570 -8.02 8.19 22.66
N LEU A 571 -8.21 6.95 23.10
CA LEU A 571 -7.60 5.78 22.46
C LEU A 571 -8.17 5.55 21.05
N THR A 572 -9.49 5.74 20.87
CA THR A 572 -10.16 5.63 19.56
C THR A 572 -9.65 6.70 18.59
N ALA A 573 -9.51 7.96 19.04
CA ALA A 573 -8.94 9.04 18.23
C ALA A 573 -7.53 8.70 17.74
N ARG A 574 -6.68 8.17 18.64
CA ARG A 574 -5.32 7.73 18.30
C ARG A 574 -5.32 6.60 17.28
N HIS A 575 -6.21 5.61 17.42
CA HIS A 575 -6.36 4.52 16.46
C HIS A 575 -6.76 5.03 15.07
N LEU A 576 -7.81 5.84 14.98
CA LEU A 576 -8.25 6.40 13.69
C LEU A 576 -7.17 7.26 13.05
N GLN A 577 -6.47 8.09 13.85
CA GLN A 577 -5.38 8.93 13.35
C GLN A 577 -4.22 8.10 12.81
N LEU A 578 -3.82 7.03 13.51
CA LEU A 578 -2.80 6.10 13.04
C LEU A 578 -3.25 5.42 11.74
N LEU A 579 -4.44 4.80 11.72
CA LEU A 579 -4.94 4.06 10.56
C LEU A 579 -5.04 4.96 9.32
N LEU A 580 -5.59 6.16 9.48
CA LEU A 580 -5.68 7.14 8.39
C LEU A 580 -4.29 7.59 7.93
N SER A 581 -3.34 7.80 8.86
CA SER A 581 -1.96 8.11 8.52
C SER A 581 -1.29 6.99 7.70
N LEU A 582 -1.51 5.72 8.05
CA LEU A 582 -1.00 4.55 7.31
C LEU A 582 -1.63 4.40 5.92
N LEU A 583 -2.86 4.89 5.74
CA LEU A 583 -3.53 5.00 4.46
C LEU A 583 -3.12 6.27 3.68
N GLY A 584 -2.23 7.09 4.23
CA GLY A 584 -1.77 8.34 3.63
C GLY A 584 -2.84 9.44 3.64
N ILE A 585 -3.78 9.40 4.58
CA ILE A 585 -4.90 10.34 4.72
C ILE A 585 -4.63 11.26 5.91
N GLY A 586 -4.58 12.57 5.65
CA GLY A 586 -4.39 13.59 6.69
C GLY A 586 -5.69 13.93 7.41
N VAL A 587 -5.68 13.87 8.74
CA VAL A 587 -6.86 14.22 9.57
C VAL A 587 -6.82 15.71 9.93
N PRO A 588 -7.87 16.49 9.65
CA PRO A 588 -7.92 17.88 10.10
C PRO A 588 -8.09 17.98 11.64
N GLU A 589 -7.77 19.15 12.21
CA GLU A 589 -7.97 19.38 13.65
C GLU A 589 -9.43 19.66 14.02
N ARG A 590 -10.14 20.31 13.10
CA ARG A 590 -11.57 20.57 13.15
C ARG A 590 -12.13 20.56 11.73
N MET A 591 -13.43 20.30 11.62
CA MET A 591 -14.20 20.25 10.38
C MET A 591 -15.64 20.57 10.69
#